data_AF-A0A1J9Q4S9-F1
#
_entry.id   AF-A0A1J9Q4S9-F1
#
_cell.length_a   1.000
_cell.length_b   1.000
_cell.length_c   1.000
_cell.angle_alpha   90.00
_cell.angle_beta   90.00
_cell.angle_gamma   90.00
#
_symmetry.space_group_name_H-M   'P 1'
#
loop_
_entity.id
_entity.type
_entity.pdbx_description
1 polymer ?
#
loop_
_entity_poly.entity_id
_entity_poly.type
_entity_poly.pdbx_seq_one_letter_code
_entity_poly.pdbx_strand_id
1 'polypeptide(L)'
;MTSTPTTDESAFTFLPLGGILQEFRVAGQNIVLGFPAQEHYAKYNTAYFGSTIGRTTNRLKDSVVSNLNGQRYTISTKQGPNSLHGGKEGWDSKIFDGPKAVFRNGKEGLEFKYLSKDGEEGYPGTVELRIWYTAGKEAGAEGMPPKTVLEIEYEVEFVGDECEETVVGVTNHT
;
A
#
# COMPACT_ATOMS: atom_id res chain seq x y z
N MET A 1 -29.51 31.36 -11.67
CA MET A 1 -29.28 30.45 -10.55
C MET A 1 -27.79 30.27 -10.41
N THR A 2 -27.22 30.83 -9.35
CA THR A 2 -25.79 30.83 -9.05
C THR A 2 -25.35 29.42 -8.67
N SER A 3 -24.49 28.80 -9.47
CA SER A 3 -23.82 27.55 -9.12
C SER A 3 -22.99 27.79 -7.87
N THR A 4 -23.37 27.16 -6.77
CA THR A 4 -22.53 27.04 -5.58
C THR A 4 -21.19 26.45 -6.01
N PRO A 5 -20.04 27.05 -5.67
CA PRO A 5 -18.76 26.40 -5.89
C PRO A 5 -18.78 25.12 -5.05
N THR A 6 -18.78 23.96 -5.71
CA THR A 6 -18.46 22.70 -5.06
C THR A 6 -17.07 22.88 -4.49
N THR A 7 -16.97 22.99 -3.16
CA THR A 7 -15.71 22.79 -2.44
C THR A 7 -15.04 21.57 -3.05
N ASP A 8 -13.81 21.74 -3.53
CA ASP A 8 -13.00 20.67 -4.12
C ASP A 8 -12.71 19.68 -2.98
N GLU A 9 -13.68 18.79 -2.71
CA GLU A 9 -13.43 17.62 -1.88
C GLU A 9 -12.24 16.91 -2.51
N SER A 10 -11.24 16.59 -1.67
CA SER A 10 -10.07 15.85 -2.13
C SER A 10 -10.53 14.66 -2.97
N ALA A 11 -10.02 14.56 -4.20
CA ALA A 11 -10.33 13.43 -5.07
C ALA A 11 -9.85 12.09 -4.48
N PHE A 12 -9.08 12.11 -3.39
CA PHE A 12 -8.48 10.94 -2.78
C PHE A 12 -8.62 10.95 -1.26
N THR A 13 -8.89 9.78 -0.69
CA THR A 13 -8.87 9.54 0.75
C THR A 13 -7.97 8.36 1.05
N PHE A 14 -7.08 8.51 2.04
CA PHE A 14 -6.15 7.47 2.45
C PHE A 14 -6.26 7.18 3.95
N LEU A 15 -6.00 5.94 4.34
CA LEU A 15 -6.00 5.51 5.74
C LEU A 15 -4.60 5.04 6.20
N PRO A 16 -4.22 5.29 7.46
CA PRO A 16 -2.99 4.75 8.05
C PRO A 16 -2.92 3.22 8.03
N LEU A 17 -4.04 2.53 8.23
CA LEU A 17 -4.10 1.07 8.10
C LEU A 17 -3.72 0.65 6.68
N GLY A 18 -2.65 -0.14 6.53
CA GLY A 18 -2.15 -0.68 5.27
C GLY A 18 -1.83 0.36 4.20
N GLY A 19 -1.73 1.65 4.57
CA GLY A 19 -1.66 2.76 3.62
C GLY A 19 -2.79 2.73 2.59
N ILE A 20 -4.01 2.37 3.01
CA ILE A 20 -5.14 2.07 2.13
C ILE A 20 -5.56 3.30 1.31
N LEU A 21 -5.76 3.12 0.00
CA LEU A 21 -6.57 4.03 -0.83
C LEU A 21 -8.05 3.73 -0.57
N GLN A 22 -8.71 4.57 0.24
CA GLN A 22 -10.11 4.38 0.62
C GLN A 22 -11.07 4.92 -0.45
N GLU A 23 -10.75 6.09 -1.00
CA GLU A 23 -11.57 6.71 -2.04
C GLU A 23 -10.69 7.26 -3.15
N PHE A 24 -11.15 7.08 -4.38
CA PHE A 24 -10.69 7.79 -5.55
C PHE A 24 -11.93 8.29 -6.29
N ARG A 25 -12.17 9.58 -6.25
CA ARG A 25 -13.33 10.25 -6.84
C ARG A 25 -13.00 10.86 -8.20
N VAL A 26 -13.76 10.45 -9.21
CA VAL A 26 -13.72 11.04 -10.56
C VAL A 26 -15.11 11.56 -10.89
N ALA A 27 -15.20 12.85 -11.22
CA ALA A 27 -16.47 13.54 -11.46
C ALA A 27 -17.51 13.36 -10.32
N GLY A 28 -17.04 13.38 -9.07
CA GLY A 28 -17.88 13.22 -7.87
C GLY A 28 -18.24 11.77 -7.51
N GLN A 29 -17.89 10.80 -8.34
CA GLN A 29 -18.15 9.38 -8.09
C GLN A 29 -16.90 8.67 -7.57
N ASN A 30 -17.01 7.95 -6.45
CA ASN A 30 -15.95 7.04 -6.02
C ASN A 30 -15.89 5.84 -6.98
N ILE A 31 -14.71 5.59 -7.55
CA ILE A 31 -14.48 4.55 -8.56
C ILE A 31 -13.77 3.31 -8.00
N VAL A 32 -13.45 3.28 -6.70
CA VAL A 32 -12.83 2.13 -6.03
C VAL A 32 -13.78 1.48 -5.04
N LEU A 33 -13.62 0.18 -4.83
CA LEU A 33 -14.36 -0.55 -3.80
C LEU A 33 -13.75 -0.27 -2.42
N GLY A 34 -14.60 -0.21 -1.39
CA GLY A 34 -14.11 0.11 -0.07
C GLY A 34 -15.17 0.05 1.02
N PHE A 35 -14.72 0.36 2.23
CA PHE A 35 -15.58 0.46 3.42
C PHE A 35 -15.61 1.92 3.92
N PRO A 36 -16.67 2.33 4.64
CA PRO A 36 -16.80 3.72 5.07
C PRO A 36 -15.83 4.12 6.20
N ALA A 37 -15.22 3.17 6.90
CA ALA A 37 -14.38 3.45 8.07
C ALA A 37 -13.24 2.42 8.22
N GLN A 38 -12.12 2.84 8.82
CA GLN A 38 -10.92 2.02 8.98
C GLN A 38 -11.19 0.73 9.77
N GLU A 39 -12.06 0.79 10.78
CA GLU A 39 -12.41 -0.36 11.63
C GLU A 39 -13.10 -1.46 10.81
N HIS A 40 -13.85 -1.08 9.76
CA HIS A 40 -14.45 -2.04 8.85
C HIS A 40 -13.42 -2.71 7.95
N TYR A 41 -12.37 -1.99 7.53
CA TYR A 41 -11.27 -2.62 6.81
C TYR A 41 -10.56 -3.65 7.69
N ALA A 42 -10.21 -3.28 8.92
CA ALA A 42 -9.54 -4.17 9.87
C ALA A 42 -10.37 -5.43 10.17
N LYS A 43 -11.70 -5.34 10.15
CA LYS A 43 -12.59 -6.44 10.52
C LYS A 43 -13.05 -7.30 9.33
N TYR A 44 -13.23 -6.70 8.15
CA TYR A 44 -13.97 -7.33 7.06
C TYR A 44 -13.24 -7.36 5.71
N ASN A 45 -12.06 -6.73 5.57
CA ASN A 45 -11.38 -6.60 4.29
C ASN A 45 -10.64 -7.87 3.82
N THR A 46 -11.37 -8.98 3.65
CA THR A 46 -10.79 -10.24 3.16
C THR A 46 -10.36 -10.19 1.70
N ALA A 47 -10.84 -9.19 0.94
CA ALA A 47 -10.51 -8.94 -0.46
C ALA A 47 -9.37 -7.93 -0.67
N TYR A 48 -8.80 -7.39 0.41
CA TYR A 48 -7.67 -6.45 0.39
C TYR A 48 -7.92 -5.13 -0.33
N PHE A 49 -9.17 -4.65 -0.39
CA PHE A 49 -9.53 -3.41 -1.07
C PHE A 49 -8.60 -2.25 -0.68
N GLY A 50 -7.94 -1.66 -1.68
CA GLY A 50 -7.09 -0.47 -1.55
C GLY A 50 -5.81 -0.66 -0.74
N SER A 51 -5.58 -1.84 -0.15
CA SER A 51 -4.45 -2.12 0.74
C SER A 51 -3.11 -2.17 0.01
N THR A 52 -2.05 -1.72 0.68
CA THR A 52 -0.68 -2.05 0.27
C THR A 52 -0.34 -3.46 0.71
N ILE A 53 0.08 -4.28 -0.24
CA ILE A 53 0.44 -5.68 -0.02
C ILE A 53 1.96 -5.81 0.05
N GLY A 54 2.44 -6.48 1.09
CA GLY A 54 3.82 -6.92 1.27
C GLY A 54 3.98 -7.69 2.59
N ARG A 55 5.15 -8.22 2.96
CA ARG A 55 6.48 -8.04 2.36
C ARG A 55 6.68 -8.69 0.99
N THR A 56 5.88 -9.70 0.63
CA THR A 56 5.81 -10.23 -0.75
C THR A 56 4.37 -10.29 -1.23
N THR A 57 4.15 -10.08 -2.53
CA THR A 57 2.80 -10.18 -3.12
C THR A 57 2.45 -11.61 -3.52
N ASN A 58 1.15 -11.89 -3.65
CA ASN A 58 0.60 -13.18 -4.05
C ASN A 58 1.07 -14.35 -3.15
N ARG A 59 1.15 -15.56 -3.71
CA ARG A 59 1.40 -16.80 -2.96
C ARG A 59 2.87 -17.18 -2.95
N LEU A 60 3.39 -17.53 -1.77
CA LEU A 60 4.62 -18.30 -1.63
C LEU A 60 4.27 -19.77 -1.37
N LYS A 61 4.72 -20.64 -2.28
CA LYS A 61 4.45 -22.08 -2.19
C LYS A 61 5.02 -22.64 -0.88
N ASP A 62 4.20 -23.42 -0.18
CA ASP A 62 4.54 -24.08 1.09
C ASP A 62 5.02 -23.10 2.18
N SER A 63 4.70 -21.81 2.01
CA SER A 63 5.15 -20.68 2.84
C SER A 63 6.67 -20.61 3.00
N VAL A 64 7.44 -20.96 1.97
CA VAL A 64 8.89 -21.09 2.10
C VAL A 64 9.63 -20.24 1.07
N VAL A 65 10.64 -19.54 1.55
CA VAL A 65 11.71 -18.97 0.73
C VAL A 65 12.94 -19.86 0.90
N SER A 66 13.38 -20.49 -0.18
CA SER A 66 14.56 -21.37 -0.19
C SER A 66 15.77 -20.63 -0.74
N ASN A 67 16.97 -21.02 -0.30
CA ASN A 67 18.26 -20.51 -0.79
C ASN A 67 18.43 -18.98 -0.64
N LEU A 68 17.86 -18.39 0.41
CA LEU A 68 18.09 -16.98 0.77
C LEU A 68 19.10 -16.96 1.92
N ASN A 69 20.16 -16.15 1.84
CA ASN A 69 21.26 -16.16 2.83
C ASN A 69 21.83 -17.57 3.11
N GLY A 70 21.81 -18.47 2.12
CA GLY A 70 22.19 -19.88 2.29
C GLY A 70 21.27 -20.71 3.20
N GLN A 71 20.09 -20.18 3.57
CA GLN A 71 19.15 -20.79 4.50
C GLN A 71 17.74 -20.92 3.89
N ARG A 72 16.88 -21.63 4.64
CA ARG A 72 15.45 -21.77 4.36
C ARG A 72 14.68 -20.97 5.39
N TYR A 73 13.83 -20.06 4.93
CA TYR A 73 12.94 -19.27 5.79
C TYR A 73 11.50 -19.75 5.62
N THR A 74 10.82 -19.95 6.75
CA THR A 74 9.40 -20.29 6.79
C THR A 74 8.62 -19.03 7.11
N ILE A 75 7.81 -18.60 6.15
CA ILE A 75 6.89 -17.48 6.28
C ILE A 75 5.59 -17.98 6.93
N SER A 76 4.87 -17.10 7.60
CA SER A 76 3.55 -17.41 8.11
C SER A 76 2.59 -17.83 6.99
N THR A 77 1.82 -18.87 7.27
CA THR A 77 0.83 -19.43 6.36
C THR A 77 -0.50 -18.70 6.48
N LYS A 78 -1.13 -18.38 5.34
CA LYS A 78 -2.43 -17.70 5.30
C LYS A 78 -3.48 -18.45 4.46
N GLN A 79 -3.06 -19.18 3.42
CA GLN A 79 -3.99 -19.89 2.54
C GLN A 79 -3.52 -21.32 2.26
N GLY A 80 -4.15 -22.29 2.92
CA GLY A 80 -3.74 -23.69 2.81
C GLY A 80 -2.31 -23.86 3.33
N PRO A 81 -1.39 -24.50 2.59
CA PRO A 81 0.02 -24.58 2.97
C PRO A 81 0.82 -23.34 2.58
N ASN A 82 0.22 -22.37 1.87
CA ASN A 82 0.93 -21.24 1.27
C ASN A 82 0.83 -19.97 2.11
N SER A 83 1.87 -19.14 2.02
CA SER A 83 1.76 -17.74 2.42
C SER A 83 1.00 -17.01 1.34
N LEU A 84 0.21 -16.00 1.71
CA LEU A 84 -0.52 -15.15 0.77
C LEU A 84 -0.34 -13.70 1.22
N HIS A 85 0.05 -12.83 0.30
CA HIS A 85 0.12 -11.38 0.53
C HIS A 85 0.97 -11.01 1.74
N GLY A 86 2.15 -11.62 1.85
CA GLY A 86 3.11 -11.31 2.89
C GLY A 86 2.86 -12.01 4.22
N GLY A 87 1.84 -12.86 4.34
CA GLY A 87 1.62 -13.67 5.52
C GLY A 87 0.27 -13.43 6.21
N LYS A 88 0.09 -14.12 7.33
CA LYS A 88 -1.11 -14.07 8.17
C LYS A 88 -1.47 -12.63 8.56
N GLU A 89 -0.50 -11.87 9.03
CA GLU A 89 -0.62 -10.44 9.36
C GLU A 89 0.36 -9.63 8.52
N GLY A 90 0.23 -9.70 7.19
CA GLY A 90 1.02 -8.93 6.23
C GLY A 90 0.83 -7.40 6.38
N TRP A 91 1.56 -6.63 5.57
CA TRP A 91 1.57 -5.17 5.65
C TRP A 91 0.18 -4.52 5.50
N ASP A 92 -0.77 -5.20 4.83
CA ASP A 92 -2.16 -4.78 4.71
C ASP A 92 -2.89 -4.60 6.05
N SER A 93 -2.41 -5.31 7.09
CA SER A 93 -3.01 -5.34 8.42
C SER A 93 -2.33 -4.41 9.43
N LYS A 94 -1.26 -3.71 9.03
CA LYS A 94 -0.44 -2.89 9.92
C LYS A 94 -0.85 -1.42 9.87
N ILE A 95 -0.65 -0.70 10.96
CA ILE A 95 -0.81 0.76 10.99
C ILE A 95 0.50 1.39 10.55
N PHE A 96 0.48 2.13 9.44
CA PHE A 96 1.63 2.86 8.94
C PHE A 96 1.72 4.23 9.64
N ASP A 97 2.94 4.74 9.79
CA ASP A 97 3.18 6.12 10.20
C ASP A 97 2.86 7.05 9.02
N GLY A 98 1.82 7.88 9.17
CA GLY A 98 1.28 8.73 8.11
C GLY A 98 -0.26 8.84 8.19
N PRO A 99 -0.90 9.50 7.21
CA PRO A 99 -0.28 10.26 6.12
C PRO A 99 0.45 11.51 6.61
N LYS A 100 1.62 11.80 6.05
CA LYS A 100 2.35 13.06 6.25
C LYS A 100 2.40 13.84 4.94
N ALA A 101 2.05 15.12 4.96
CA ALA A 101 2.17 15.97 3.77
C ALA A 101 3.64 16.15 3.37
N VAL A 102 3.91 15.98 2.09
CA VAL A 102 5.25 16.10 1.49
C VAL A 102 5.18 16.80 0.13
N PHE A 103 6.33 17.27 -0.35
CA PHE A 103 6.50 17.73 -1.73
C PHE A 103 7.48 16.79 -2.43
N ARG A 104 7.02 16.02 -3.42
CA ARG A 104 7.81 15.00 -4.12
C ARG A 104 7.66 15.18 -5.63
N ASN A 105 8.77 15.12 -6.36
CA ASN A 105 8.81 15.25 -7.82
C ASN A 105 8.07 16.51 -8.36
N GLY A 106 8.11 17.62 -7.60
CA GLY A 106 7.44 18.86 -7.98
C GLY A 106 5.93 18.91 -7.71
N LYS A 107 5.36 17.91 -7.02
CA LYS A 107 3.93 17.81 -6.70
C LYS A 107 3.71 17.71 -5.18
N GLU A 108 2.58 18.21 -4.70
CA GLU A 108 2.10 17.90 -3.35
C GLU A 108 1.74 16.40 -3.28
N GLY A 109 2.02 15.78 -2.14
CA GLY A 109 1.73 14.38 -1.91
C GLY A 109 1.66 14.01 -0.44
N LEU A 110 1.38 12.73 -0.20
CA LEU A 110 1.34 12.14 1.13
C LEU A 110 2.37 11.01 1.23
N GLU A 111 3.09 10.97 2.34
CA GLU A 111 4.02 9.89 2.69
C GLU A 111 3.46 9.00 3.79
N PHE A 112 3.65 7.70 3.63
CA PHE A 112 3.48 6.69 4.66
C PHE A 112 4.79 5.93 4.87
N LYS A 113 5.05 5.52 6.12
CA LYS A 113 6.18 4.66 6.45
C LYS A 113 5.77 3.46 7.28
N TYR A 114 6.44 2.33 7.08
CA TYR A 114 6.30 1.16 7.93
C TYR A 114 7.64 0.46 8.12
N LEU A 115 8.02 0.21 9.38
CA LEU A 115 9.22 -0.53 9.74
C LEU A 115 8.84 -2.00 9.96
N SER A 116 9.17 -2.86 9.00
CA SER A 116 9.01 -4.31 9.10
C SER A 116 10.30 -4.90 9.66
N LYS A 117 10.25 -5.32 10.92
CA LYS A 117 11.42 -5.81 11.67
C LYS A 117 11.86 -7.18 11.17
N ASP A 118 13.14 -7.50 11.40
CA ASP A 118 13.65 -8.87 11.28
C ASP A 118 12.73 -9.88 11.99
N GLY A 119 12.43 -10.99 11.31
CA GLY A 119 11.55 -12.05 11.77
C GLY A 119 10.05 -11.76 11.65
N GLU A 120 9.62 -10.56 11.23
CA GLU A 120 8.20 -10.27 11.02
C GLU A 120 7.60 -11.21 9.96
N GLU A 121 6.50 -11.90 10.31
CA GLU A 121 5.90 -12.98 9.50
C GLU A 121 6.89 -14.10 9.08
N GLY A 122 8.09 -14.16 9.64
CA GLY A 122 9.15 -15.11 9.30
C GLY A 122 10.18 -14.62 8.25
N TYR A 123 10.08 -13.37 7.78
CA TYR A 123 11.05 -12.81 6.84
C TYR A 123 12.34 -12.35 7.54
N PRO A 124 13.53 -12.62 6.97
CA PRO A 124 14.78 -12.12 7.53
C PRO A 124 15.01 -10.64 7.20
N GLY A 125 15.67 -9.95 8.11
CA GLY A 125 16.22 -8.61 7.99
C GLY A 125 15.17 -7.51 8.16
N THR A 126 15.59 -6.39 8.76
CA THR A 126 14.71 -5.22 8.94
C THR A 126 14.65 -4.34 7.68
N VAL A 127 13.43 -4.03 7.19
CA VAL A 127 13.20 -3.10 6.08
C VAL A 127 12.28 -1.94 6.48
N GLU A 128 12.53 -0.77 5.91
CA GLU A 128 11.59 0.36 5.94
C GLU A 128 10.87 0.45 4.59
N LEU A 129 9.55 0.28 4.62
CA LEU A 129 8.66 0.61 3.50
C LEU A 129 8.35 2.11 3.56
N ARG A 130 8.51 2.81 2.44
CA ARG A 130 7.96 4.14 2.20
C ARG A 130 7.01 4.11 1.01
N ILE A 131 5.90 4.82 1.14
CA ILE A 131 4.89 4.97 0.10
C ILE A 131 4.64 6.44 -0.10
N TRP A 132 4.69 6.89 -1.35
CA TRP A 132 4.25 8.23 -1.71
C TRP A 132 3.03 8.16 -2.63
N TYR A 133 2.00 8.89 -2.23
CA TYR A 133 0.83 9.16 -3.05
C TYR A 133 0.90 10.59 -3.55
N THR A 134 1.13 10.78 -4.85
CA THR A 134 1.04 12.09 -5.50
C THR A 134 -0.22 12.16 -6.35
N ALA A 135 -1.05 13.14 -6.05
CA ALA A 135 -2.39 13.29 -6.60
C ALA A 135 -2.51 14.64 -7.33
N GLY A 136 -3.21 14.67 -8.46
CA GLY A 136 -3.42 15.93 -9.17
C GLY A 136 -4.31 15.83 -10.39
N LYS A 137 -4.40 16.96 -11.11
CA LYS A 137 -5.03 17.03 -12.43
C LYS A 137 -3.96 17.19 -13.50
N GLU A 138 -4.06 16.40 -14.55
CA GLU A 138 -3.21 16.50 -15.73
C GLU A 138 -4.03 16.97 -16.94
N ALA A 139 -3.38 17.64 -17.88
CA ALA A 139 -4.01 18.04 -19.12
C ALA A 139 -4.54 16.80 -19.86
N GLY A 140 -5.75 16.92 -20.42
CA GLY A 140 -6.28 15.92 -21.34
C GLY A 140 -5.49 15.92 -22.66
N ALA A 141 -5.69 14.87 -23.47
CA ALA A 141 -5.35 14.96 -24.89
C ALA A 141 -6.13 16.10 -25.56
N GLU A 142 -5.70 16.56 -26.73
CA GLU A 142 -6.40 17.63 -27.45
C GLU A 142 -7.89 17.30 -27.61
N GLY A 143 -8.76 18.23 -27.18
CA GLY A 143 -10.21 18.04 -27.20
C GLY A 143 -10.79 17.20 -26.04
N MET A 144 -9.98 16.69 -25.12
CA MET A 144 -10.42 15.88 -23.97
C MET A 144 -10.39 16.68 -22.65
N PRO A 145 -11.26 16.36 -21.68
CA PRO A 145 -11.23 16.98 -20.36
C PRO A 145 -9.92 16.64 -19.60
N PRO A 146 -9.55 17.45 -18.59
CA PRO A 146 -8.46 17.12 -17.67
C PRO A 146 -8.65 15.75 -17.01
N LYS A 147 -7.54 15.06 -16.76
CA LYS A 147 -7.54 13.75 -16.08
C LYS A 147 -7.24 13.95 -14.61
N THR A 148 -7.97 13.26 -13.73
CA THR A 148 -7.55 13.08 -12.34
C THR A 148 -6.55 11.92 -12.30
N VAL A 149 -5.36 12.15 -11.75
CA VAL A 149 -4.25 11.18 -11.75
C VAL A 149 -3.79 10.93 -10.32
N LEU A 150 -3.58 9.65 -10.01
CA LEU A 150 -2.89 9.19 -8.82
C LEU A 150 -1.65 8.41 -9.23
N GLU A 151 -0.51 8.85 -8.73
CA GLU A 151 0.75 8.12 -8.81
C GLU A 151 1.03 7.52 -7.43
N ILE A 152 1.43 6.24 -7.44
CA ILE A 152 1.84 5.52 -6.24
C ILE A 152 3.28 5.09 -6.44
N GLU A 153 4.16 5.54 -5.56
CA GLU A 153 5.57 5.17 -5.57
C GLU A 153 5.90 4.39 -4.30
N TYR A 154 6.68 3.32 -4.47
CA TYR A 154 7.14 2.47 -3.38
C TYR A 154 8.65 2.49 -3.30
N GLU A 155 9.18 2.64 -2.10
CA GLU A 155 10.58 2.36 -1.79
C GLU A 155 10.60 1.36 -0.63
N VAL A 156 11.43 0.33 -0.75
CA VAL A 156 11.72 -0.58 0.35
C VAL A 156 13.21 -0.54 0.56
N GLU A 157 13.62 0.07 1.66
CA GLU A 157 15.00 0.24 2.04
C GLU A 157 15.38 -0.83 3.06
N PHE A 158 16.50 -1.50 2.83
CA PHE A 158 17.06 -2.44 3.80
C PHE A 158 17.86 -1.64 4.84
N VAL A 159 17.39 -1.64 6.09
CA VAL A 159 17.89 -0.72 7.15
C VAL A 159 18.50 -1.44 8.35
N GLY A 160 18.47 -2.77 8.35
CA GLY A 160 19.13 -3.60 9.37
C GLY A 160 20.40 -4.28 8.88
N ASP A 161 21.11 -4.92 9.80
CA ASP A 161 22.34 -5.69 9.57
C ASP A 161 22.18 -7.18 9.91
N GLU A 162 20.93 -7.67 10.08
CA GLU A 162 20.65 -9.03 10.53
C GLU A 162 20.91 -10.10 9.45
N CYS A 163 20.89 -9.72 8.17
CA CYS A 163 21.21 -10.58 7.05
C CYS A 163 21.76 -9.79 5.85
N GLU A 164 22.27 -10.48 4.83
CA GLU A 164 22.81 -9.84 3.62
C GLU A 164 21.71 -9.50 2.60
N GLU A 165 20.70 -10.37 2.49
CA GLU A 165 19.64 -10.26 1.50
C GLU A 165 18.28 -10.58 2.10
N THR A 166 17.25 -10.00 1.52
CA THR A 166 15.86 -10.31 1.85
C THR A 166 14.97 -10.28 0.63
N VAL A 167 13.78 -10.84 0.74
CA VAL A 167 12.78 -10.81 -0.34
C VAL A 167 11.79 -9.69 -0.10
N VAL A 168 11.48 -8.95 -1.17
CA VAL A 168 10.49 -7.88 -1.16
C VAL A 168 9.69 -7.92 -2.45
N GLY A 169 8.41 -7.62 -2.35
CA GLY A 169 7.49 -7.45 -3.47
C GLY A 169 6.27 -6.69 -2.98
N VAL A 170 5.96 -5.56 -3.64
CA VAL A 170 4.94 -4.62 -3.20
C VAL A 170 3.93 -4.35 -4.32
N THR A 171 2.65 -4.23 -3.97
CA THR A 171 1.61 -3.74 -4.88
C THR A 171 0.51 -3.04 -4.08
N ASN A 172 -0.30 -2.22 -4.77
CA ASN A 172 -1.62 -1.85 -4.28
C ASN A 172 -2.67 -2.88 -4.74
N HIS A 173 -3.76 -3.03 -3.98
CA HIS A 173 -4.86 -3.96 -4.29
C HIS A 173 -6.23 -3.24 -4.41
N THR A 174 -6.24 -2.11 -5.12
CA THR A 174 -7.44 -1.34 -5.52
C THR A 174 -8.26 -2.06 -6.59
#